data_AF-A0A963SVE8-F1
#
_entry.id   AF-A0A963SVE8-F1
#
_cell.length_a   1.000
_cell.length_b   1.000
_cell.length_c   1.000
_cell.angle_alpha   90.00
_cell.angle_beta   90.00
_cell.angle_gamma   90.00
#
_symmetry.space_group_name_H-M   'P 1'
#
loop_
_entity.id
_entity.type
_entity.pdbx_description
1 polymer ?
#
loop_
_entity_poly.entity_id
_entity_poly.type
_entity_poly.pdbx_seq_one_letter_code
_entity_poly.pdbx_strand_id
1 'polypeptide(L)'
;MQRSEKIRLFLKDIGWKGAEVTPLAGDASFRRYDRVVLNGQKAVLMDAPPEFEDTRPFVAVASYLRDLGLAAPKILARDFEEGFLLLEDLGDNLFKTVLEKDPLQELTLYKKAVDELVLINRFDPPSELPYGEGKYTLPHYDMDLLLNEIFLFSDWYYPALTGKRMPFKKRQEYAELWKNVLAKVSTAKECLVLRDYHAENLLSLENGKIGMLDFQDAVIGHAAYDLVSLLQDARRDVDSDTEEKMVDYMADKLGRDKQIFKEHYAILGAQRDTKIIGIFARLFLRDGKDTYLKLIPRMWGLLERCFEHPVLEDIKIWMDREVPEKRNSPFKPQRLGPDHAMILAAGLGKRMRPLTDNIPKPLIKIADKTLLAYSLDALAAAGIKYAVVNKHHYAEQIDQFIAERKDWRPKVTLSDESDELLDSGGGVKKALPLLGNKPFFILNSDMLWTSHHQDALLRLATAWCDDMDILMLLIRRHEAYGHDGPGDFHMARDGRLTFRGDDPNSDYFYGGVLIMRPECFDGIEDRIFSLRKIFRNSAAKGRLYGLPHEGSWYHVGTPESVKQTEQLLKGE
;
A
#
# COMPACT_ATOMS: atom_id res chain seq x y z
N MET A 1 -28.36 -0.52 -1.19
CA MET A 1 -28.55 -1.93 -1.60
C MET A 1 -27.29 -2.70 -1.27
N GLN A 2 -27.39 -3.88 -0.63
CA GLN A 2 -26.20 -4.67 -0.30
C GLN A 2 -25.54 -5.21 -1.58
N ARG A 3 -24.21 -5.36 -1.61
CA ARG A 3 -23.45 -5.80 -2.81
C ARG A 3 -23.95 -7.15 -3.36
N SER A 4 -24.32 -8.08 -2.48
CA SER A 4 -24.90 -9.38 -2.84
C SER A 4 -26.24 -9.27 -3.56
N GLU A 5 -27.04 -8.26 -3.26
CA GLU A 5 -28.31 -7.98 -3.92
C GLU A 5 -28.09 -7.39 -5.32
N LYS A 6 -27.10 -6.49 -5.46
CA LYS A 6 -26.64 -5.97 -6.76
C LYS A 6 -26.19 -7.10 -7.69
N ILE A 7 -25.39 -8.05 -7.20
CA ILE A 7 -24.98 -9.23 -7.97
C ILE A 7 -26.18 -10.07 -8.41
N ARG A 8 -27.13 -10.34 -7.51
CA ARG A 8 -28.34 -11.12 -7.83
C ARG A 8 -29.18 -10.45 -8.90
N LEU A 9 -29.31 -9.12 -8.87
CA LEU A 9 -30.02 -8.35 -9.89
C LEU A 9 -29.26 -8.39 -11.22
N PHE A 10 -27.96 -8.12 -11.21
CA PHE A 10 -27.12 -8.23 -12.41
C PHE A 10 -27.27 -9.60 -13.08
N LEU A 11 -27.06 -10.70 -12.33
CA LEU A 11 -27.23 -12.06 -12.84
C LEU A 11 -28.65 -12.31 -13.36
N LYS A 12 -29.68 -11.84 -12.66
CA LYS A 12 -31.07 -11.97 -13.11
C LYS A 12 -31.30 -11.28 -14.45
N ASP A 13 -30.81 -10.05 -14.61
CA ASP A 13 -31.07 -9.20 -15.78
C ASP A 13 -30.37 -9.74 -17.03
N ILE A 14 -29.25 -10.44 -16.86
CA ILE A 14 -28.52 -11.09 -17.97
C ILE A 14 -28.94 -12.55 -18.20
N GLY A 15 -30.04 -13.00 -17.59
CA GLY A 15 -30.61 -14.33 -17.81
C GLY A 15 -30.02 -15.46 -16.95
N TRP A 16 -29.19 -15.14 -15.97
CA TRP A 16 -28.56 -16.07 -15.00
C TRP A 16 -29.33 -16.17 -13.66
N LYS A 17 -30.65 -15.93 -13.69
CA LYS A 17 -31.50 -15.99 -12.50
C LYS A 17 -31.49 -17.40 -11.90
N GLY A 18 -31.13 -17.49 -10.61
CA GLY A 18 -31.10 -18.76 -9.88
C GLY A 18 -29.84 -19.59 -10.10
N ALA A 19 -28.80 -19.02 -10.73
CA ALA A 19 -27.50 -19.64 -10.82
C ALA A 19 -26.92 -19.95 -9.42
N GLU A 20 -26.25 -21.09 -9.30
CA GLU A 20 -25.42 -21.40 -8.14
C GLU A 20 -24.12 -20.59 -8.22
N VAL A 21 -23.73 -19.94 -7.12
CA VAL A 21 -22.54 -19.07 -7.06
C VAL A 21 -21.59 -19.66 -6.03
N THR A 22 -20.39 -20.04 -6.47
CA THR A 22 -19.34 -20.62 -5.62
C THR A 22 -18.06 -19.79 -5.72
N PRO A 23 -17.48 -19.33 -4.58
CA PRO A 23 -16.25 -18.56 -4.61
C PRO A 23 -15.08 -19.31 -5.26
N LEU A 24 -14.31 -18.61 -6.08
CA LEU A 24 -12.98 -19.04 -6.54
C LEU A 24 -11.90 -18.47 -5.62
N ALA A 25 -10.68 -19.02 -5.68
CA ALA A 25 -9.56 -18.50 -4.92
C ALA A 25 -9.32 -17.02 -5.29
N GLY A 26 -9.25 -16.15 -4.28
CA GLY A 26 -9.04 -14.71 -4.46
C GLY A 26 -7.57 -14.35 -4.65
N ASP A 27 -7.34 -13.19 -5.28
CA ASP A 27 -6.01 -12.59 -5.46
C ASP A 27 -5.68 -11.60 -4.33
N ALA A 28 -4.61 -10.81 -4.50
CA ALA A 28 -4.24 -9.78 -3.53
C ALA A 28 -5.06 -8.48 -3.66
N SER A 29 -5.91 -8.35 -4.68
CA SER A 29 -6.68 -7.14 -5.03
C SER A 29 -8.01 -7.06 -4.28
N PHE A 30 -8.82 -6.05 -4.62
CA PHE A 30 -10.20 -5.91 -4.12
C PHE A 30 -11.21 -6.72 -4.94
N ARG A 31 -10.76 -7.37 -6.01
CA ARG A 31 -11.63 -8.11 -6.93
C ARG A 31 -11.93 -9.50 -6.37
N ARG A 32 -13.18 -9.92 -6.50
CA ARG A 32 -13.60 -11.29 -6.18
C ARG A 32 -14.02 -11.99 -7.46
N TYR A 33 -13.65 -13.26 -7.57
CA TYR A 33 -14.09 -14.14 -8.63
C TYR A 33 -14.96 -15.24 -8.04
N ASP A 34 -16.16 -15.41 -8.60
CA ASP A 34 -17.09 -16.46 -8.22
C ASP A 34 -17.45 -17.28 -9.47
N ARG A 35 -17.32 -18.59 -9.41
CA ARG A 35 -17.84 -19.47 -10.46
C ARG A 35 -19.37 -19.50 -10.35
N VAL A 36 -20.05 -19.29 -11.47
CA VAL A 36 -21.52 -19.34 -11.54
C VAL A 36 -21.97 -20.45 -12.48
N VAL A 37 -22.97 -21.21 -12.03
CA VAL A 37 -23.48 -22.39 -12.75
C VAL A 37 -24.99 -22.30 -12.91
N LEU A 38 -25.47 -22.43 -14.15
CA LEU A 38 -26.90 -22.45 -14.47
C LEU A 38 -27.17 -23.48 -15.58
N ASN A 39 -28.05 -24.45 -15.32
CA ASN A 39 -28.46 -25.46 -16.28
C ASN A 39 -27.28 -26.19 -16.97
N GLY A 40 -26.20 -26.44 -16.23
CA GLY A 40 -24.97 -27.07 -16.74
C GLY A 40 -24.01 -26.13 -17.47
N GLN A 41 -24.38 -24.87 -17.73
CA GLN A 41 -23.47 -23.83 -18.23
C GLN A 41 -22.65 -23.26 -17.08
N LYS A 42 -21.37 -22.99 -17.35
CA LYS A 42 -20.43 -22.39 -16.39
C LYS A 42 -19.93 -21.03 -16.90
N ALA A 43 -19.78 -20.10 -15.98
CA ALA A 43 -19.17 -18.80 -16.21
C ALA A 43 -18.44 -18.35 -14.93
N VAL A 44 -17.65 -17.29 -15.04
CA VAL A 44 -16.98 -16.64 -13.91
C VAL A 44 -17.54 -15.23 -13.74
N LEU A 45 -18.14 -14.96 -12.59
CA LEU A 45 -18.50 -13.61 -12.16
C LEU A 45 -17.26 -12.94 -11.57
N MET A 46 -16.91 -11.78 -12.11
CA MET A 46 -15.95 -10.85 -11.52
C MET A 46 -16.74 -9.74 -10.81
N ASP A 47 -16.45 -9.55 -9.53
CA ASP A 47 -16.95 -8.48 -8.67
C ASP A 47 -15.78 -7.56 -8.33
N ALA A 48 -15.72 -6.40 -9.00
CA ALA A 48 -14.68 -5.40 -8.84
C ALA A 48 -15.32 -4.07 -8.42
N PRO A 49 -15.36 -3.75 -7.12
CA PRO A 49 -16.01 -2.53 -6.65
C PRO A 49 -15.42 -1.27 -7.32
N PRO A 50 -16.24 -0.45 -8.02
CA PRO A 50 -15.76 0.68 -8.82
C PRO A 50 -15.00 1.76 -8.03
N GLU A 51 -15.24 1.85 -6.73
CA GLU A 51 -14.51 2.74 -5.83
C GLU A 51 -13.02 2.36 -5.66
N PHE A 52 -12.65 1.12 -6.02
CA PHE A 52 -11.30 0.60 -5.90
C PHE A 52 -10.69 0.14 -7.24
N GLU A 53 -11.50 -0.35 -8.17
CA GLU A 53 -11.03 -1.08 -9.36
C GLU A 53 -11.87 -0.74 -10.62
N ASP A 54 -11.20 -0.46 -11.75
CA ASP A 54 -11.86 -0.26 -13.05
C ASP A 54 -11.86 -1.57 -13.87
N THR A 55 -13.02 -1.97 -14.38
CA THR A 55 -13.19 -3.19 -15.21
C THR A 55 -13.06 -2.94 -16.71
N ARG A 56 -13.05 -1.67 -17.17
CA ARG A 56 -12.88 -1.32 -18.59
C ARG A 56 -11.54 -1.77 -19.18
N PRO A 57 -10.39 -1.63 -18.48
CA PRO A 57 -9.11 -2.15 -18.97
C PRO A 57 -9.15 -3.66 -19.24
N PHE A 58 -9.78 -4.44 -18.34
CA PHE A 58 -9.95 -5.88 -18.51
C PHE A 58 -10.71 -6.20 -19.81
N VAL A 59 -11.86 -5.56 -20.03
CA VAL A 59 -12.68 -5.79 -21.23
C VAL A 59 -11.92 -5.41 -22.51
N ALA A 60 -11.21 -4.28 -22.48
CA ALA A 60 -10.45 -3.78 -23.63
C ALA A 60 -9.32 -4.75 -24.02
N VAL A 61 -8.50 -5.17 -23.05
CA VAL A 61 -7.37 -6.07 -23.28
C VAL A 61 -7.85 -7.48 -23.64
N ALA A 62 -8.88 -8.01 -22.95
CA ALA A 62 -9.44 -9.32 -23.27
C ALA A 62 -9.93 -9.39 -24.72
N SER A 63 -10.62 -8.34 -25.18
CA SER A 63 -11.12 -8.27 -26.55
C SER A 63 -9.97 -8.24 -27.56
N TYR A 64 -8.96 -7.42 -27.31
CA TYR A 64 -7.78 -7.33 -28.18
C TYR A 64 -7.01 -8.65 -28.28
N LEU A 65 -6.75 -9.32 -27.14
CA LEU A 65 -6.10 -10.64 -27.15
C LEU A 65 -6.88 -11.66 -27.97
N ARG A 66 -8.21 -11.65 -27.86
CA ARG A 66 -9.08 -12.53 -28.66
C ARG A 66 -9.06 -12.20 -30.15
N ASP A 67 -8.98 -10.93 -30.52
CA ASP A 67 -8.84 -10.49 -31.91
C ASP A 67 -7.51 -10.93 -32.52
N LEU A 68 -6.45 -11.05 -31.71
CA LEU A 68 -5.18 -11.68 -32.10
C LEU A 68 -5.25 -13.22 -32.21
N GLY A 69 -6.38 -13.82 -31.81
CA GLY A 69 -6.59 -15.27 -31.81
C GLY A 69 -6.16 -15.98 -30.52
N LEU A 70 -5.78 -15.24 -29.49
CA LEU A 70 -5.37 -15.75 -28.17
C LEU A 70 -6.60 -16.11 -27.31
N ALA A 71 -6.41 -16.93 -26.27
CA ALA A 71 -7.50 -17.39 -25.41
C ALA A 71 -7.61 -16.57 -24.12
N ALA A 72 -8.05 -15.32 -24.22
CA ALA A 72 -8.57 -14.57 -23.08
C ALA A 72 -10.09 -14.86 -22.88
N PRO A 73 -10.64 -14.75 -21.65
CA PRO A 73 -12.04 -15.03 -21.38
C PRO A 73 -12.97 -14.17 -22.25
N LYS A 74 -13.96 -14.78 -22.90
CA LYS A 74 -15.04 -14.02 -23.54
C LYS A 74 -15.81 -13.23 -22.49
N ILE A 75 -16.10 -11.96 -22.78
CA ILE A 75 -17.03 -11.16 -21.98
C ILE A 75 -18.46 -11.56 -22.36
N LEU A 76 -19.17 -12.20 -21.43
CA LEU A 76 -20.56 -12.66 -21.62
C LEU A 76 -21.56 -11.55 -21.28
N ALA A 77 -21.28 -10.79 -20.22
CA ALA A 77 -22.02 -9.60 -19.83
C ALA A 77 -21.14 -8.65 -19.01
N ARG A 78 -21.57 -7.41 -18.85
CA ARG A 78 -20.84 -6.37 -18.13
C ARG A 78 -21.79 -5.32 -17.54
N ASP A 79 -21.39 -4.76 -16.42
CA ASP A 79 -21.95 -3.57 -15.80
C ASP A 79 -20.78 -2.76 -15.25
N PHE A 80 -20.36 -1.71 -15.97
CA PHE A 80 -19.19 -0.91 -15.59
C PHE A 80 -19.49 0.01 -14.40
N GLU A 81 -20.74 0.43 -14.22
CA GLU A 81 -21.15 1.35 -13.16
C GLU A 81 -21.17 0.65 -11.81
N GLU A 82 -21.52 -0.63 -11.80
CA GLU A 82 -21.45 -1.47 -10.61
C GLU A 82 -20.17 -2.32 -10.56
N GLY A 83 -19.38 -2.38 -11.63
CA GLY A 83 -18.11 -3.12 -11.66
C GLY A 83 -18.29 -4.64 -11.66
N PHE A 84 -19.28 -5.14 -12.40
CA PHE A 84 -19.51 -6.57 -12.60
C PHE A 84 -19.17 -7.01 -14.02
N LEU A 85 -18.44 -8.10 -14.16
CA LEU A 85 -18.31 -8.82 -15.43
C LEU A 85 -18.78 -10.26 -15.28
N LEU A 86 -19.45 -10.79 -16.29
CA LEU A 86 -19.65 -12.23 -16.44
C LEU A 86 -18.75 -12.71 -17.58
N LEU A 87 -17.89 -13.68 -17.28
CA LEU A 87 -16.80 -14.13 -18.14
C LEU A 87 -16.96 -15.61 -18.50
N GLU A 88 -16.42 -15.99 -19.65
CA GLU A 88 -16.18 -17.39 -20.00
C GLU A 88 -15.33 -18.09 -18.94
N ASP A 89 -15.76 -19.28 -18.52
CA ASP A 89 -14.99 -20.13 -17.63
C ASP A 89 -13.97 -20.93 -18.45
N LEU A 90 -12.68 -20.60 -18.31
CA LEU A 90 -11.58 -21.28 -19.01
C LEU A 90 -11.17 -22.61 -18.35
N GLY A 91 -11.84 -23.02 -17.28
CA GLY A 91 -11.57 -24.25 -16.55
C GLY A 91 -10.55 -24.08 -15.43
N ASP A 92 -10.00 -25.21 -14.96
CA ASP A 92 -9.19 -25.28 -13.73
C ASP A 92 -7.74 -25.76 -13.99
N ASN A 93 -7.36 -25.99 -15.25
CA ASN A 93 -6.07 -26.56 -15.64
C ASN A 93 -4.94 -25.50 -15.64
N LEU A 94 -4.73 -24.83 -14.52
CA LEU A 94 -3.62 -23.89 -14.33
C LEU A 94 -2.28 -24.58 -14.57
N PHE A 95 -1.35 -23.91 -15.25
CA PHE A 95 0.01 -24.40 -15.51
C PHE A 95 0.66 -24.88 -14.23
N LYS A 96 0.52 -24.13 -13.13
CA LYS A 96 0.96 -24.53 -11.80
C LYS A 96 0.50 -25.95 -11.43
N THR A 97 -0.82 -26.18 -11.46
CA THR A 97 -1.41 -27.47 -11.04
C THR A 97 -1.09 -28.60 -12.01
N VAL A 98 -1.00 -28.31 -13.32
CA VAL A 98 -0.61 -29.29 -14.33
C VAL A 98 0.84 -29.73 -14.10
N LEU A 99 1.75 -28.79 -13.89
CA LEU A 99 3.19 -29.05 -13.73
C LEU A 99 3.59 -29.55 -12.33
N GLU A 100 2.75 -29.36 -11.32
CA GLU A 100 2.86 -30.05 -10.03
C GLU A 100 2.56 -31.56 -10.18
N LYS A 101 1.62 -31.91 -11.06
CA LYS A 101 1.23 -33.31 -11.33
C LYS A 101 2.16 -34.01 -12.32
N ASP A 102 2.63 -33.28 -13.34
CA ASP A 102 3.50 -33.80 -14.38
C ASP A 102 4.60 -32.79 -14.76
N PRO A 103 5.71 -32.75 -14.00
CA PRO A 103 6.82 -31.84 -14.24
C PRO A 103 7.48 -32.01 -15.63
N LEU A 104 7.35 -33.18 -16.27
CA LEU A 104 7.97 -33.44 -17.58
C LEU A 104 7.34 -32.61 -18.71
N GLN A 105 6.16 -32.03 -18.47
CA GLN A 105 5.50 -31.13 -19.42
C GLN A 105 6.05 -29.71 -19.44
N GLU A 106 6.96 -29.35 -18.53
CA GLU A 106 7.42 -27.96 -18.35
C GLU A 106 7.89 -27.33 -19.66
N LEU A 107 8.91 -27.90 -20.30
CA LEU A 107 9.43 -27.36 -21.55
C LEU A 107 8.37 -27.26 -22.65
N THR A 108 7.45 -28.23 -22.71
CA THR A 108 6.40 -28.24 -23.75
C THR A 108 5.38 -27.13 -23.51
N LEU A 109 4.90 -26.96 -22.28
CA LEU A 109 3.92 -25.92 -21.94
C LEU A 109 4.52 -24.52 -22.00
N TYR A 110 5.75 -24.36 -21.49
CA TYR A 110 6.46 -23.09 -21.56
C TYR A 110 6.75 -22.69 -23.00
N LYS A 111 7.15 -23.63 -23.86
CA LYS A 111 7.33 -23.33 -25.29
C LYS A 111 6.02 -22.83 -25.92
N LYS A 112 4.87 -23.45 -25.62
CA LYS A 112 3.56 -22.97 -26.12
C LYS A 112 3.25 -21.57 -25.61
N ALA A 113 3.50 -21.29 -24.33
CA ALA A 113 3.30 -19.95 -23.78
C ALA A 113 4.22 -18.91 -24.43
N VAL A 114 5.46 -19.27 -24.77
CA VAL A 114 6.38 -18.41 -25.53
C VAL A 114 5.92 -18.23 -26.98
N ASP A 115 5.35 -19.26 -27.62
CA ASP A 115 4.77 -19.12 -28.97
C ASP A 115 3.65 -18.05 -28.99
N GLU A 116 2.82 -17.96 -27.93
CA GLU A 116 1.80 -16.90 -27.80
C GLU A 116 2.43 -15.52 -27.59
N LEU A 117 3.50 -15.40 -26.79
CA LEU A 117 4.25 -14.14 -26.66
C LEU A 117 4.86 -13.71 -28.00
N VAL A 118 5.42 -14.65 -28.77
CA VAL A 118 5.92 -14.40 -30.13
C VAL A 118 4.78 -13.90 -31.02
N LEU A 119 3.56 -14.44 -30.89
CA LEU A 119 2.40 -13.95 -31.65
C LEU A 119 2.03 -12.52 -31.27
N ILE A 120 1.97 -12.18 -29.98
CA ILE A 120 1.72 -10.81 -29.50
C ILE A 120 2.74 -9.83 -30.08
N ASN A 121 4.02 -10.22 -30.12
CA ASN A 121 5.14 -9.41 -30.60
C ASN A 121 5.20 -9.23 -32.12
N ARG A 122 4.29 -9.86 -32.90
CA ARG A 122 4.20 -9.66 -34.36
C ARG A 122 3.37 -8.44 -34.76
N PHE A 123 2.67 -7.83 -33.81
CA PHE A 123 1.75 -6.73 -34.06
C PHE A 123 2.22 -5.48 -33.31
N ASP A 124 2.18 -4.34 -34.01
CA ASP A 124 2.39 -3.05 -33.36
C ASP A 124 1.30 -2.85 -32.29
N PRO A 125 1.68 -2.49 -31.05
CA PRO A 125 0.71 -2.34 -29.98
C PRO A 125 -0.16 -1.10 -30.24
N PRO A 126 -1.50 -1.21 -30.22
CA PRO A 126 -2.37 -0.06 -30.37
C PRO A 126 -2.26 0.87 -29.16
N SER A 127 -2.26 2.18 -29.36
CA SER A 127 -2.27 3.13 -28.24
C SER A 127 -3.61 3.18 -27.50
N GLU A 128 -4.69 2.80 -28.17
CA GLU A 128 -6.04 2.77 -27.63
C GLU A 128 -6.74 1.44 -27.97
N LEU A 129 -7.42 0.85 -26.99
CA LEU A 129 -8.20 -0.36 -27.14
C LEU A 129 -9.70 -0.08 -26.94
N PRO A 130 -10.58 -0.53 -27.85
CA PRO A 130 -12.02 -0.37 -27.66
C PRO A 130 -12.52 -1.31 -26.56
N TYR A 131 -13.45 -0.81 -25.73
CA TYR A 131 -14.24 -1.64 -24.81
C TYR A 131 -15.74 -1.55 -25.11
N GLY A 132 -16.11 -1.26 -26.36
CA GLY A 132 -17.49 -1.15 -26.83
C GLY A 132 -18.00 0.29 -26.87
N GLU A 133 -18.25 0.90 -25.72
CA GLU A 133 -18.82 2.27 -25.62
C GLU A 133 -17.75 3.38 -25.55
N GLY A 134 -16.48 3.00 -25.41
CA GLY A 134 -15.36 3.92 -25.34
C GLY A 134 -14.05 3.24 -25.67
N LYS A 135 -12.96 3.95 -25.39
CA LYS A 135 -11.59 3.50 -25.61
C LYS A 135 -10.77 3.62 -24.34
N TYR A 136 -9.90 2.65 -24.11
CA TYR A 136 -8.92 2.62 -23.04
C TYR A 136 -7.54 2.91 -23.62
N THR A 137 -6.86 3.94 -23.12
CA THR A 137 -5.49 4.25 -23.55
C THR A 137 -4.52 3.37 -22.79
N LEU A 138 -3.71 2.60 -23.51
CA LEU A 138 -2.68 1.76 -22.90
C LEU A 138 -1.53 2.63 -22.39
N PRO A 139 -1.12 2.47 -21.11
CA PRO A 139 0.06 3.16 -20.60
C PRO A 139 1.33 2.65 -21.30
N HIS A 140 2.35 3.50 -21.38
CA HIS A 140 3.68 3.07 -21.81
C HIS A 140 4.49 2.60 -20.61
N TYR A 141 5.27 1.54 -20.81
CA TYR A 141 6.22 1.06 -19.82
C TYR A 141 7.56 1.80 -19.94
N ASP A 142 7.47 3.11 -19.77
CA ASP A 142 8.58 4.02 -19.96
C ASP A 142 9.46 4.14 -18.70
N MET A 143 10.47 5.01 -18.79
CA MET A 143 11.41 5.27 -17.70
C MET A 143 10.69 5.66 -16.40
N ASP A 144 9.66 6.49 -16.49
CA ASP A 144 8.95 6.99 -15.31
C ASP A 144 8.19 5.85 -14.62
N LEU A 145 7.46 5.03 -15.38
CA LEU A 145 6.76 3.88 -14.81
C LEU A 145 7.73 2.83 -14.25
N LEU A 146 8.80 2.49 -14.97
CA LEU A 146 9.82 1.53 -14.52
C LEU A 146 10.49 1.99 -13.22
N LEU A 147 10.86 3.28 -13.12
CA LEU A 147 11.47 3.85 -11.90
C LEU A 147 10.50 3.93 -10.73
N ASN A 148 9.24 4.33 -10.97
CA ASN A 148 8.23 4.39 -9.93
C ASN A 148 8.04 3.03 -9.25
N GLU A 149 8.10 1.95 -10.02
CA GLU A 149 8.02 0.59 -9.51
C GLU A 149 9.30 0.14 -8.78
N ILE A 150 10.47 0.55 -9.25
CA ILE A 150 11.74 0.34 -8.55
C ILE A 150 11.73 0.97 -7.16
N PHE A 151 11.10 2.13 -6.99
CA PHE A 151 11.02 2.80 -5.69
C PHE A 151 10.20 2.03 -4.65
N LEU A 152 9.41 1.02 -5.03
CA LEU A 152 8.77 0.15 -4.04
C LEU A 152 9.80 -0.55 -3.15
N PHE A 153 10.99 -0.85 -3.67
CA PHE A 153 12.08 -1.40 -2.87
C PHE A 153 12.54 -0.41 -1.79
N SER A 154 12.84 0.84 -2.17
CA SER A 154 13.33 1.85 -1.23
C SER A 154 12.26 2.35 -0.26
N ASP A 155 10.99 2.30 -0.66
CA ASP A 155 9.84 2.78 0.11
C ASP A 155 9.20 1.73 1.01
N TRP A 156 9.40 0.44 0.74
CA TRP A 156 8.73 -0.61 1.51
C TRP A 156 9.68 -1.70 1.98
N TYR A 157 10.54 -2.21 1.10
CA TYR A 157 11.46 -3.28 1.49
C TYR A 157 12.63 -2.78 2.35
N TYR A 158 13.37 -1.77 1.92
CA TYR A 158 14.48 -1.21 2.70
C TYR A 158 14.04 -0.79 4.12
N PRO A 159 12.86 -0.16 4.29
CA PRO A 159 12.34 0.20 5.61
C PRO A 159 11.92 -1.01 6.43
N ALA A 160 11.27 -2.01 5.81
CA ALA A 160 11.00 -3.29 6.47
C ALA A 160 12.28 -4.04 6.85
N LEU A 161 13.38 -3.87 6.11
CA LEU A 161 14.64 -4.56 6.37
C LEU A 161 15.43 -3.91 7.50
N THR A 162 15.54 -2.58 7.46
CA THR A 162 16.45 -1.81 8.32
C THR A 162 15.75 -1.15 9.51
N GLY A 163 14.42 -1.10 9.51
CA GLY A 163 13.64 -0.30 10.45
C GLY A 163 13.71 1.20 10.18
N LYS A 164 14.31 1.62 9.06
CA LYS A 164 14.52 3.03 8.69
C LYS A 164 14.23 3.29 7.23
N ARG A 165 13.70 4.47 6.90
CA ARG A 165 13.61 4.95 5.52
C ARG A 165 14.99 5.07 4.88
N MET A 166 15.06 4.85 3.57
CA MET A 166 16.28 5.06 2.81
C MET A 166 16.62 6.56 2.80
N PRO A 167 17.81 6.97 3.28
CA PRO A 167 18.24 8.37 3.25
C PRO A 167 18.19 8.96 1.84
N PHE A 168 17.80 10.23 1.72
CA PHE A 168 17.61 10.92 0.43
C PHE A 168 18.82 10.76 -0.52
N LYS A 169 20.04 10.99 -0.04
CA LYS A 169 21.26 10.83 -0.84
C LYS A 169 21.44 9.41 -1.40
N LYS A 170 21.13 8.40 -0.59
CA LYS A 170 21.19 6.99 -1.02
C LYS A 170 20.10 6.68 -2.04
N ARG A 171 18.89 7.19 -1.84
CA ARG A 171 17.79 7.05 -2.79
C ARG A 171 18.10 7.71 -4.14
N GLN A 172 18.79 8.85 -4.14
CA GLN A 172 19.26 9.50 -5.36
C GLN A 172 20.30 8.65 -6.10
N GLU A 173 21.33 8.16 -5.40
CA GLU A 173 22.32 7.24 -5.98
C GLU A 173 21.65 6.00 -6.58
N TYR A 174 20.75 5.38 -5.83
CA TYR A 174 19.94 4.24 -6.29
C TYR A 174 19.15 4.56 -7.57
N ALA A 175 18.49 5.72 -7.63
CA ALA A 175 17.72 6.12 -8.79
C ALA A 175 18.60 6.34 -10.03
N GLU A 176 19.77 6.95 -9.89
CA GLU A 176 20.69 7.20 -11.01
C GLU A 176 21.25 5.88 -11.58
N LEU A 177 21.59 4.92 -10.71
CA LEU A 177 22.03 3.59 -11.15
C LEU A 177 20.96 2.89 -11.99
N TRP A 178 19.71 2.90 -11.53
CA TRP A 178 18.59 2.32 -12.27
C TRP A 178 18.30 3.05 -13.57
N LYS A 179 18.33 4.39 -13.59
CA LYS A 179 18.15 5.18 -14.81
C LYS A 179 19.15 4.79 -15.90
N ASN A 180 20.42 4.65 -15.53
CA ASN A 180 21.48 4.33 -16.48
C ASN A 180 21.24 2.99 -17.18
N VAL A 181 20.83 1.97 -16.42
CA VAL A 181 20.57 0.63 -16.96
C VAL A 181 19.24 0.59 -17.72
N LEU A 182 18.17 1.16 -17.16
CA LEU A 182 16.84 1.18 -17.77
C LEU A 182 16.78 2.00 -19.07
N ALA A 183 17.73 2.91 -19.32
CA ALA A 183 17.81 3.66 -20.58
C ALA A 183 17.91 2.74 -21.81
N LYS A 184 18.40 1.51 -21.65
CA LYS A 184 18.51 0.50 -22.72
C LYS A 184 17.18 -0.10 -23.14
N VAL A 185 16.17 -0.10 -22.27
CA VAL A 185 14.88 -0.79 -22.48
C VAL A 185 13.66 0.12 -22.39
N SER A 186 13.76 1.26 -21.71
CA SER A 186 12.63 2.16 -21.39
C SER A 186 12.02 2.90 -22.58
N THR A 187 12.70 2.93 -23.73
CA THR A 187 12.17 3.54 -24.96
C THR A 187 11.45 2.53 -25.85
N ALA A 188 11.45 1.25 -25.48
CA ALA A 188 10.82 0.18 -26.22
C ALA A 188 9.30 0.35 -26.28
N LYS A 189 8.74 0.28 -27.49
CA LYS A 189 7.30 0.27 -27.77
C LYS A 189 6.98 -0.88 -28.72
N GLU A 190 7.45 -2.06 -28.36
CA GLU A 190 7.53 -3.20 -29.27
C GLU A 190 6.25 -4.03 -29.27
N CYS A 191 5.61 -4.19 -28.11
CA CYS A 191 4.45 -5.05 -27.98
C CYS A 191 3.56 -4.67 -26.80
N LEU A 192 2.41 -5.33 -26.72
CA LEU A 192 1.61 -5.40 -25.50
C LEU A 192 2.35 -6.28 -24.48
N VAL A 193 2.54 -5.76 -23.27
CA VAL A 193 3.13 -6.44 -22.12
C VAL A 193 2.03 -6.66 -21.09
N LEU A 194 1.76 -7.91 -20.75
CA LEU A 194 0.68 -8.34 -19.85
C LEU A 194 1.05 -8.20 -18.38
N ARG A 195 2.36 -8.16 -18.07
CA ARG A 195 2.99 -7.97 -16.75
C ARG A 195 2.90 -9.14 -15.78
N ASP A 196 1.75 -9.83 -15.72
CA ASP A 196 1.51 -10.96 -14.82
C ASP A 196 1.37 -12.30 -15.59
N TYR A 197 2.23 -12.49 -16.60
CA TYR A 197 2.28 -13.68 -17.45
C TYR A 197 3.09 -14.80 -16.79
N HIS A 198 2.47 -15.61 -15.94
CA HIS A 198 3.14 -16.68 -15.18
C HIS A 198 2.25 -17.90 -14.90
N ALA A 199 2.78 -18.97 -14.31
CA ALA A 199 2.11 -20.27 -14.23
C ALA A 199 0.79 -20.29 -13.44
N GLU A 200 0.53 -19.31 -12.56
CA GLU A 200 -0.75 -19.16 -11.86
C GLU A 200 -1.81 -18.38 -12.66
N ASN A 201 -1.44 -17.76 -13.79
CA ASN A 201 -2.34 -16.97 -14.65
C ASN A 201 -2.48 -17.57 -16.05
N LEU A 202 -1.92 -18.76 -16.28
CA LEU A 202 -1.99 -19.49 -17.55
C LEU A 202 -2.69 -20.83 -17.39
N LEU A 203 -3.59 -21.15 -18.30
CA LEU A 203 -4.33 -22.41 -18.33
C LEU A 203 -3.99 -23.23 -19.58
N SER A 204 -3.82 -24.54 -19.40
CA SER A 204 -3.76 -25.47 -20.53
C SER A 204 -5.19 -25.86 -20.93
N LEU A 205 -5.64 -25.39 -22.11
CA LEU A 205 -6.98 -25.66 -22.60
C LEU A 205 -7.01 -26.96 -23.44
N GLU A 206 -8.16 -27.64 -23.43
CA GLU A 206 -8.34 -28.92 -24.16
C GLU A 206 -8.15 -28.78 -25.67
N ASN A 207 -8.43 -27.59 -26.22
CA ASN A 207 -8.20 -27.28 -27.63
C ASN A 207 -6.72 -27.01 -27.98
N GLY A 208 -5.81 -27.14 -27.01
CA GLY A 208 -4.37 -26.96 -27.16
C GLY A 208 -3.87 -25.53 -27.02
N LYS A 209 -4.75 -24.53 -26.89
CA LYS A 209 -4.39 -23.12 -26.64
C LYS A 209 -4.01 -22.87 -25.18
N ILE A 210 -3.38 -21.73 -24.93
CA ILE A 210 -3.08 -21.25 -23.57
C ILE A 210 -4.11 -20.20 -23.17
N GLY A 211 -4.92 -20.52 -22.16
CA GLY A 211 -5.83 -19.57 -21.53
C GLY A 211 -5.04 -18.55 -20.73
N MET A 212 -5.35 -17.27 -20.87
CA MET A 212 -4.66 -16.18 -20.17
C MET A 212 -5.61 -15.48 -19.21
N LEU A 213 -5.14 -15.19 -18.01
CA LEU A 213 -5.85 -14.41 -16.99
C LEU A 213 -4.99 -13.21 -16.54
N ASP A 214 -5.60 -12.31 -15.76
CA ASP A 214 -4.90 -11.24 -15.02
C ASP A 214 -3.99 -10.33 -15.88
N PHE A 215 -4.58 -9.75 -16.93
CA PHE A 215 -3.89 -8.91 -17.92
C PHE A 215 -4.42 -7.47 -17.98
N GLN A 216 -5.30 -7.08 -17.06
CA GLN A 216 -5.93 -5.76 -17.05
C GLN A 216 -4.94 -4.60 -16.87
N ASP A 217 -3.78 -4.87 -16.26
CA ASP A 217 -2.73 -3.88 -16.03
C ASP A 217 -1.77 -3.74 -17.21
N ALA A 218 -2.10 -4.33 -18.38
CA ALA A 218 -1.24 -4.36 -19.54
C ALA A 218 -0.77 -2.98 -19.99
N VAL A 219 0.47 -2.94 -20.51
CA VAL A 219 1.18 -1.75 -20.95
C VAL A 219 1.84 -1.98 -22.31
N ILE A 220 2.30 -0.91 -22.94
CA ILE A 220 3.13 -0.99 -24.15
C ILE A 220 4.60 -0.95 -23.74
N GLY A 221 5.38 -1.97 -24.09
CA GLY A 221 6.76 -2.06 -23.62
C GLY A 221 7.65 -2.98 -24.44
N HIS A 222 8.65 -3.54 -23.75
CA HIS A 222 9.66 -4.41 -24.34
C HIS A 222 9.22 -5.88 -24.37
N ALA A 223 9.51 -6.56 -25.48
CA ALA A 223 9.21 -7.98 -25.72
C ALA A 223 9.65 -8.98 -24.64
N ALA A 224 10.72 -8.67 -23.90
CA ALA A 224 11.32 -9.60 -22.95
C ALA A 224 10.59 -9.62 -21.59
N TYR A 225 9.74 -8.65 -21.28
CA TYR A 225 9.17 -8.52 -19.93
C TYR A 225 8.28 -9.69 -19.53
N ASP A 226 7.34 -10.09 -20.41
CA ASP A 226 6.46 -11.22 -20.10
C ASP A 226 7.19 -12.56 -20.14
N LEU A 227 8.30 -12.65 -20.89
CA LEU A 227 9.18 -13.82 -20.87
C LEU A 227 9.88 -13.94 -19.50
N VAL A 228 10.39 -12.82 -18.97
CA VAL A 228 10.91 -12.76 -17.59
C VAL A 228 9.83 -13.19 -16.61
N SER A 229 8.62 -12.63 -16.73
CA SER A 229 7.53 -13.00 -15.81
C SER A 229 7.21 -14.49 -15.82
N LEU A 230 7.30 -15.13 -16.99
CA LEU A 230 7.04 -16.56 -17.17
C LEU A 230 8.14 -17.42 -16.55
N LEU A 231 9.40 -17.09 -16.86
CA LEU A 231 10.56 -17.93 -16.54
C LEU A 231 11.15 -17.66 -15.16
N GLN A 232 11.08 -16.41 -14.67
CA GLN A 232 11.48 -16.00 -13.33
C GLN A 232 10.27 -15.89 -12.42
N ASP A 233 9.56 -17.02 -12.27
CA ASP A 233 8.34 -17.10 -11.47
C ASP A 233 8.68 -17.13 -9.96
N ALA A 234 8.06 -16.21 -9.22
CA ALA A 234 8.15 -16.10 -7.77
C ALA A 234 7.62 -17.33 -7.02
N ARG A 235 6.80 -18.16 -7.67
CA ARG A 235 5.99 -19.21 -7.04
C ARG A 235 6.34 -20.62 -7.52
N ARG A 236 7.13 -20.74 -8.58
CA ARG A 236 7.60 -22.01 -9.16
C ARG A 236 9.08 -21.93 -9.51
N ASP A 237 9.81 -23.00 -9.22
CA ASP A 237 11.19 -23.19 -9.70
C ASP A 237 11.18 -23.71 -11.14
N VAL A 238 11.34 -22.79 -12.09
CA VAL A 238 11.49 -23.13 -13.52
C VAL A 238 12.90 -23.64 -13.73
N ASP A 239 13.05 -24.75 -14.45
CA ASP A 239 14.36 -25.34 -14.71
C ASP A 239 15.25 -24.37 -15.52
N SER A 240 16.52 -24.26 -15.14
CA SER A 240 17.46 -23.32 -15.78
C SER A 240 17.69 -23.63 -17.26
N ASP A 241 17.63 -24.91 -17.66
CA ASP A 241 17.74 -25.32 -19.06
C ASP A 241 16.46 -24.97 -19.84
N THR A 242 15.28 -25.05 -19.20
CA THR A 242 14.04 -24.50 -19.78
C THR A 242 14.17 -22.99 -20.00
N GLU A 243 14.62 -22.25 -18.99
CA GLU A 243 14.79 -20.78 -19.07
C GLU A 243 15.76 -20.40 -20.21
N GLU A 244 16.95 -20.98 -20.23
CA GLU A 244 17.96 -20.70 -21.26
C GLU A 244 17.42 -21.00 -22.67
N LYS A 245 16.81 -22.18 -22.86
CA LYS A 245 16.24 -22.57 -24.16
C LYS A 245 15.13 -21.63 -24.61
N MET A 246 14.27 -21.19 -23.71
CA MET A 246 13.15 -20.32 -24.06
C MET A 246 13.57 -18.88 -24.35
N VAL A 247 14.58 -18.35 -23.66
CA VAL A 247 15.19 -17.05 -23.98
C VAL A 247 15.80 -17.07 -25.38
N ASP A 248 16.61 -18.09 -25.67
CA ASP A 248 17.20 -18.26 -27.01
C ASP A 248 16.13 -18.45 -28.09
N TYR A 249 15.12 -19.27 -27.80
CA TYR A 249 14.02 -19.54 -28.72
C TYR A 249 13.24 -18.28 -29.08
N MET A 250 12.90 -17.44 -28.10
CA MET A 250 12.16 -16.21 -28.35
C MET A 250 13.01 -15.21 -29.14
N ALA A 251 14.29 -15.06 -28.80
CA ALA A 251 15.22 -14.20 -29.55
C ALA A 251 15.29 -14.63 -31.03
N ASP A 252 15.46 -15.93 -31.30
CA ASP A 252 15.50 -16.49 -32.65
C ASP A 252 14.19 -16.24 -33.41
N LYS A 253 13.04 -16.43 -32.75
CA LYS A 253 11.72 -16.22 -33.37
C LYS A 253 11.40 -14.76 -33.69
N LEU A 254 11.95 -13.84 -32.92
CA LEU A 254 11.81 -12.41 -33.14
C LEU A 254 12.93 -11.83 -34.01
N GLY A 255 13.89 -12.65 -34.45
CA GLY A 255 15.04 -12.20 -35.25
C GLY A 255 15.94 -11.20 -34.52
N ARG A 256 16.06 -11.34 -33.20
CA ARG A 256 16.86 -10.46 -32.34
C ARG A 256 18.25 -11.05 -32.10
N ASP A 257 19.23 -10.17 -31.90
CA ASP A 257 20.55 -10.58 -31.43
C ASP A 257 20.41 -11.18 -30.02
N LYS A 258 20.88 -12.43 -29.84
CA LYS A 258 20.73 -13.17 -28.58
C LYS A 258 21.45 -12.49 -27.42
N GLN A 259 22.61 -11.89 -27.66
CA GLN A 259 23.40 -11.27 -26.61
C GLN A 259 22.71 -10.00 -26.11
N ILE A 260 22.22 -9.16 -27.02
CA ILE A 260 21.43 -7.97 -26.67
C ILE A 260 20.11 -8.37 -25.99
N PHE A 261 19.43 -9.39 -26.49
CA PHE A 261 18.17 -9.85 -25.89
C PHE A 261 18.37 -10.38 -24.47
N LYS A 262 19.46 -11.14 -24.22
CA LYS A 262 19.85 -11.60 -22.87
C LYS A 262 20.22 -10.44 -21.94
N GLU A 263 20.89 -9.41 -22.45
CA GLU A 263 21.15 -8.18 -21.69
C GLU A 263 19.83 -7.52 -21.25
N HIS A 264 18.89 -7.32 -22.19
CA HIS A 264 17.60 -6.70 -21.88
C HIS A 264 16.74 -7.56 -20.95
N TYR A 265 16.79 -8.89 -21.13
CA TYR A 265 16.14 -9.85 -20.25
C TYR A 265 16.67 -9.75 -18.81
N ALA A 266 17.99 -9.68 -18.62
CA ALA A 266 18.60 -9.49 -17.29
C ALA A 266 18.17 -8.16 -16.65
N ILE A 267 18.15 -7.06 -17.42
CA ILE A 267 17.71 -5.74 -16.93
C ILE A 267 16.26 -5.77 -16.43
N LEU A 268 15.36 -6.33 -17.23
CA LEU A 268 13.93 -6.39 -16.91
C LEU A 268 13.64 -7.41 -15.79
N GLY A 269 14.39 -8.51 -15.73
CA GLY A 269 14.44 -9.44 -14.60
C GLY A 269 14.76 -8.74 -13.29
N ALA A 270 15.90 -8.04 -13.26
CA ALA A 270 16.31 -7.31 -12.08
C ALA A 270 15.29 -6.23 -11.67
N GLN A 271 14.72 -5.51 -12.65
CA GLN A 271 13.71 -4.48 -12.39
C GLN A 271 12.45 -5.08 -11.75
N ARG A 272 11.93 -6.16 -12.35
CA ARG A 272 10.72 -6.83 -11.92
C ARG A 272 10.89 -7.44 -10.53
N ASP A 273 12.00 -8.12 -10.29
CA ASP A 273 12.24 -8.78 -9.01
C ASP A 273 12.41 -7.76 -7.87
N THR A 274 13.11 -6.66 -8.14
CA THR A 274 13.25 -5.52 -7.21
C THR A 274 11.89 -4.91 -6.85
N LYS A 275 11.04 -4.68 -7.86
CA LYS A 275 9.66 -4.23 -7.68
C LYS A 275 8.87 -5.20 -6.81
N ILE A 276 8.89 -6.49 -7.11
CA ILE A 276 8.09 -7.51 -6.41
C ILE A 276 8.52 -7.64 -4.94
N ILE A 277 9.82 -7.58 -4.65
CA ILE A 277 10.34 -7.54 -3.27
C ILE A 277 9.73 -6.36 -2.50
N GLY A 278 9.67 -5.18 -3.13
CA GLY A 278 8.99 -4.00 -2.60
C GLY A 278 7.48 -4.21 -2.39
N ILE A 279 6.79 -4.83 -3.35
CA ILE A 279 5.35 -5.15 -3.26
C ILE A 279 5.08 -6.07 -2.07
N PHE A 280 5.85 -7.14 -1.90
CA PHE A 280 5.65 -8.09 -0.78
C PHE A 280 5.88 -7.42 0.57
N ALA A 281 6.90 -6.57 0.69
CA ALA A 281 7.10 -5.77 1.90
C ALA A 281 5.93 -4.80 2.15
N ARG A 282 5.41 -4.16 1.09
CA ARG A 282 4.23 -3.28 1.18
C ARG A 282 2.98 -4.03 1.62
N LEU A 283 2.69 -5.18 1.04
CA LEU A 283 1.53 -6.01 1.39
C LEU A 283 1.55 -6.40 2.87
N PHE A 284 2.74 -6.66 3.43
CA PHE A 284 2.87 -6.88 4.87
C PHE A 284 2.69 -5.58 5.69
N LEU A 285 3.43 -4.52 5.35
CA LEU A 285 3.47 -3.28 6.13
C LEU A 285 2.19 -2.46 6.04
N ARG A 286 1.49 -2.47 4.90
CA ARG A 286 0.26 -1.69 4.66
C ARG A 286 -0.98 -2.54 4.89
N ASP A 287 -0.99 -3.75 4.36
CA ASP A 287 -2.20 -4.58 4.25
C ASP A 287 -2.23 -5.75 5.25
N GLY A 288 -1.17 -5.95 6.06
CA GLY A 288 -1.09 -7.04 7.04
C GLY A 288 -0.99 -8.44 6.44
N LYS A 289 -0.72 -8.57 5.13
CA LYS A 289 -0.63 -9.86 4.41
C LYS A 289 0.79 -10.43 4.51
N ASP A 290 1.03 -11.28 5.51
CA ASP A 290 2.34 -11.88 5.81
C ASP A 290 2.74 -13.06 4.89
N THR A 291 1.76 -13.68 4.24
CA THR A 291 1.95 -14.89 3.42
C THR A 291 2.95 -14.71 2.28
N TYR A 292 3.13 -13.48 1.77
CA TYR A 292 4.05 -13.16 0.69
C TYR A 292 5.50 -13.02 1.15
N LEU A 293 5.76 -12.79 2.45
CA LEU A 293 7.13 -12.63 2.97
C LEU A 293 7.98 -13.89 2.76
N LYS A 294 7.34 -15.08 2.71
CA LYS A 294 8.01 -16.35 2.44
C LYS A 294 8.58 -16.46 1.02
N LEU A 295 8.11 -15.61 0.09
CA LEU A 295 8.56 -15.59 -1.31
C LEU A 295 9.77 -14.66 -1.52
N ILE A 296 10.03 -13.72 -0.60
CA ILE A 296 11.16 -12.77 -0.69
C ILE A 296 12.52 -13.47 -0.90
N PRO A 297 12.87 -14.56 -0.20
CA PRO A 297 14.14 -15.24 -0.41
C PRO A 297 14.32 -15.76 -1.85
N ARG A 298 13.24 -16.25 -2.46
CA ARG A 298 13.25 -16.71 -3.85
C ARG A 298 13.44 -15.53 -4.81
N MET A 299 12.74 -14.43 -4.58
CA MET A 299 12.91 -13.22 -5.38
C MET A 299 14.32 -12.67 -5.33
N TRP A 300 14.97 -12.70 -4.15
CA TRP A 300 16.38 -12.38 -4.05
C TRP A 300 17.26 -13.34 -4.83
N GLY A 301 16.99 -14.64 -4.79
CA GLY A 301 17.71 -15.62 -5.61
C GLY A 301 17.63 -15.31 -7.11
N LEU A 302 16.45 -14.94 -7.61
CA LEU A 302 16.25 -14.54 -9.02
C LEU A 302 16.97 -13.22 -9.34
N LEU A 303 16.89 -12.24 -8.44
CA LEU A 303 17.58 -10.96 -8.59
C LEU A 303 19.11 -11.11 -8.60
N GLU A 304 19.68 -11.95 -7.73
CA GLU A 304 21.12 -12.24 -7.72
C GLU A 304 21.57 -12.94 -9.01
N ARG A 305 20.76 -13.84 -9.57
CA ARG A 305 21.03 -14.43 -10.90
C ARG A 305 21.06 -13.37 -12.00
N CYS A 306 20.15 -12.39 -11.96
CA CYS A 306 20.19 -11.27 -12.90
C CYS A 306 21.48 -10.46 -12.75
N PHE A 307 21.94 -10.24 -11.52
CA PHE A 307 23.19 -9.51 -11.23
C PHE A 307 24.47 -10.20 -11.72
N GLU A 308 24.40 -11.47 -12.16
CA GLU A 308 25.52 -12.12 -12.85
C GLU A 308 25.81 -11.50 -14.24
N HIS A 309 24.83 -10.81 -14.83
CA HIS A 309 25.03 -10.11 -16.10
C HIS A 309 25.83 -8.80 -15.89
N PRO A 310 26.92 -8.55 -16.64
CA PRO A 310 27.80 -7.38 -16.43
C PRO A 310 27.10 -6.02 -16.49
N VAL A 311 25.99 -5.91 -17.22
CA VAL A 311 25.20 -4.66 -17.32
C VAL A 311 24.63 -4.19 -15.97
N LEU A 312 24.54 -5.07 -14.97
CA LEU A 312 24.00 -4.79 -13.65
C LEU A 312 25.06 -4.66 -12.55
N GLU A 313 26.36 -4.69 -12.91
CA GLU A 313 27.47 -4.70 -11.95
C GLU A 313 27.39 -3.54 -10.94
N ASP A 314 27.17 -2.31 -11.40
CA ASP A 314 27.10 -1.14 -10.52
C ASP A 314 25.90 -1.22 -9.54
N ILE A 315 24.76 -1.75 -9.99
CA ILE A 315 23.59 -1.98 -9.13
C ILE A 315 23.90 -3.06 -8.11
N LYS A 316 24.56 -4.15 -8.51
CA LYS A 316 24.99 -5.22 -7.60
C LYS A 316 25.91 -4.69 -6.51
N ILE A 317 26.95 -3.95 -6.89
CA ILE A 317 27.91 -3.34 -5.94
C ILE A 317 27.16 -2.44 -4.93
N TRP A 318 26.21 -1.64 -5.41
CA TRP A 318 25.40 -0.80 -4.55
C TRP A 318 24.53 -1.61 -3.59
N MET A 319 23.85 -2.66 -4.09
CA MET A 319 23.02 -3.53 -3.26
C MET A 319 23.86 -4.23 -2.17
N ASP A 320 25.02 -4.79 -2.54
CA ASP A 320 26.00 -5.45 -1.65
C ASP A 320 26.49 -4.53 -0.53
N ARG A 321 26.60 -3.24 -0.80
CA ARG A 321 26.96 -2.23 0.20
C ARG A 321 25.79 -1.85 1.12
N GLU A 322 24.57 -1.73 0.58
CA GLU A 322 23.44 -1.10 1.27
C GLU A 322 22.45 -2.07 1.91
N VAL A 323 22.47 -3.34 1.51
CA VAL A 323 21.53 -4.40 1.92
C VAL A 323 22.31 -5.57 2.52
N PRO A 324 21.99 -6.04 3.75
CA PRO A 324 22.69 -7.15 4.40
C PRO A 324 22.77 -8.44 3.57
N GLU A 325 23.84 -9.22 3.75
CA GLU A 325 24.18 -10.42 2.94
C GLU A 325 23.17 -11.58 3.04
N LYS A 326 22.40 -11.71 4.12
CA LYS A 326 21.47 -12.85 4.34
C LYS A 326 20.13 -12.71 3.60
N ARG A 327 20.19 -12.43 2.30
CA ARG A 327 19.03 -12.12 1.45
C ARG A 327 18.17 -13.35 1.11
N ASN A 328 18.80 -14.52 1.09
CA ASN A 328 18.15 -15.81 0.82
C ASN A 328 17.63 -16.50 2.10
N SER A 329 17.66 -15.82 3.26
CA SER A 329 17.09 -16.31 4.50
C SER A 329 15.66 -15.83 4.68
N PRO A 330 14.79 -16.55 5.44
CA PRO A 330 13.44 -16.09 5.75
C PRO A 330 13.44 -14.63 6.24
N PHE A 331 12.74 -13.77 5.49
CA PHE A 331 12.73 -12.35 5.76
C PHE A 331 11.96 -12.06 7.05
N LYS A 332 12.61 -11.35 7.98
CA LYS A 332 12.02 -10.92 9.24
C LYS A 332 11.88 -9.40 9.22
N PRO A 333 10.71 -8.86 8.87
CA PRO A 333 10.52 -7.43 8.78
C PRO A 333 10.66 -6.77 10.17
N GLN A 334 11.39 -5.67 10.21
CA GLN A 334 11.37 -4.70 11.29
C GLN A 334 10.12 -3.83 11.14
N ARG A 335 9.45 -3.55 12.26
CA ARG A 335 8.38 -2.54 12.27
C ARG A 335 9.00 -1.16 12.13
N LEU A 336 8.36 -0.35 11.31
CA LEU A 336 8.64 1.08 11.20
C LEU A 336 7.91 1.84 12.30
N GLY A 337 8.58 2.85 12.83
CA GLY A 337 8.00 3.82 13.75
C GLY A 337 8.16 3.52 15.24
N PRO A 338 7.68 4.44 16.08
CA PRO A 338 7.77 4.35 17.53
C PRO A 338 7.11 3.12 18.15
N ASP A 339 7.65 2.66 19.27
CA ASP A 339 7.00 1.69 20.17
C ASP A 339 6.34 2.35 21.40
N HIS A 340 6.56 3.66 21.57
CA HIS A 340 6.00 4.49 22.63
C HIS A 340 5.06 5.57 22.07
N ALA A 341 4.04 5.91 22.84
CA ALA A 341 3.12 7.01 22.56
C ALA A 341 2.76 7.76 23.84
N MET A 342 2.30 9.00 23.69
CA MET A 342 1.64 9.77 24.73
C MET A 342 0.26 10.21 24.26
N ILE A 343 -0.76 10.06 25.11
CA ILE A 343 -2.09 10.65 24.91
C ILE A 343 -2.23 11.84 25.85
N LEU A 344 -2.50 13.02 25.28
CA LEU A 344 -2.77 14.26 26.00
C LEU A 344 -4.22 14.25 26.50
N ALA A 345 -4.40 13.77 27.73
CA ALA A 345 -5.67 13.61 28.43
C ALA A 345 -5.83 14.58 29.63
N ALA A 346 -4.83 15.39 29.95
CA ALA A 346 -4.93 16.47 30.94
C ALA A 346 -5.68 17.69 30.38
N GLY A 347 -6.38 18.41 31.26
CA GLY A 347 -7.07 19.66 30.93
C GLY A 347 -8.48 19.76 31.52
N LEU A 348 -9.03 20.97 31.52
CA LEU A 348 -10.33 21.27 32.13
C LEU A 348 -11.53 21.06 31.21
N GLY A 349 -11.31 20.81 29.91
CA GLY A 349 -12.40 20.55 28.96
C GLY A 349 -13.42 21.69 28.80
N LYS A 350 -13.11 22.94 29.18
CA LYS A 350 -14.08 24.05 29.34
C LYS A 350 -15.05 24.25 28.16
N ARG A 351 -14.62 24.01 26.93
CA ARG A 351 -15.45 24.14 25.70
C ARG A 351 -16.51 23.03 25.53
N MET A 352 -16.40 21.95 26.30
CA MET A 352 -17.30 20.80 26.30
C MET A 352 -18.35 20.87 27.42
N ARG A 353 -18.39 21.93 28.22
CA ARG A 353 -19.42 22.08 29.25
C ARG A 353 -20.82 22.14 28.61
N PRO A 354 -21.85 21.53 29.24
CA PRO A 354 -21.84 20.94 30.58
C PRO A 354 -21.35 19.48 30.63
N LEU A 355 -20.99 18.85 29.51
CA LEU A 355 -20.58 17.44 29.50
C LEU A 355 -19.37 17.17 30.39
N THR A 356 -18.44 18.12 30.50
CA THR A 356 -17.24 17.97 31.34
C THR A 356 -17.42 18.47 32.78
N ASP A 357 -18.64 18.75 33.23
CA ASP A 357 -18.84 19.25 34.59
C ASP A 357 -18.57 18.17 35.64
N ASN A 358 -18.76 16.89 35.33
CA ASN A 358 -18.59 15.76 36.28
C ASN A 358 -17.71 14.61 35.75
N ILE A 359 -17.19 14.73 34.53
CA ILE A 359 -16.39 13.69 33.86
C ILE A 359 -15.27 14.37 33.06
N PRO A 360 -14.04 13.83 33.03
CA PRO A 360 -12.99 14.43 32.24
C PRO A 360 -13.24 14.21 30.76
N LYS A 361 -12.83 15.18 29.92
CA LYS A 361 -13.05 15.14 28.46
C LYS A 361 -12.67 13.78 27.81
N PRO A 362 -11.53 13.15 28.12
CA PRO A 362 -11.15 11.87 27.52
C PRO A 362 -12.13 10.72 27.80
N LEU A 363 -12.97 10.82 28.83
CA LEU A 363 -13.96 9.80 29.19
C LEU A 363 -15.36 10.10 28.63
N ILE A 364 -15.52 11.19 27.86
CA ILE A 364 -16.75 11.42 27.09
C ILE A 364 -16.89 10.32 26.05
N LYS A 365 -18.12 9.81 25.91
CA LYS A 365 -18.46 8.75 24.97
C LYS A 365 -18.96 9.32 23.65
N ILE A 366 -18.50 8.70 22.57
CA ILE A 366 -19.05 8.80 21.22
C ILE A 366 -19.46 7.38 20.84
N ALA A 367 -20.73 7.16 20.47
CA ALA A 367 -21.22 5.83 20.08
C ALA A 367 -20.82 4.72 21.08
N ASP A 368 -21.13 4.95 22.36
CA ASP A 368 -20.87 4.07 23.52
C ASP A 368 -19.41 3.82 23.91
N LYS A 369 -18.45 4.42 23.21
CA LYS A 369 -17.02 4.27 23.48
C LYS A 369 -16.36 5.59 23.85
N THR A 370 -15.49 5.58 24.87
CA THR A 370 -14.83 6.80 25.34
C THR A 370 -13.77 7.27 24.33
N LEU A 371 -13.53 8.58 24.25
CA LEU A 371 -12.47 9.13 23.39
C LEU A 371 -11.10 8.51 23.70
N LEU A 372 -10.77 8.32 24.98
CA LEU A 372 -9.56 7.64 25.42
C LEU A 372 -9.49 6.19 24.95
N ALA A 373 -10.63 5.46 24.94
CA ALA A 373 -10.67 4.10 24.40
C ALA A 373 -10.40 4.08 22.89
N TYR A 374 -10.93 5.04 22.12
CA TYR A 374 -10.62 5.14 20.69
C TYR A 374 -9.13 5.34 20.44
N SER A 375 -8.48 6.27 21.16
CA SER A 375 -7.04 6.50 21.03
C SER A 375 -6.21 5.26 21.41
N LEU A 376 -6.57 4.58 22.51
CA LEU A 376 -5.86 3.37 22.95
C LEU A 376 -6.02 2.22 21.96
N ASP A 377 -7.21 2.03 21.40
CA ASP A 377 -7.46 0.99 20.39
C ASP A 377 -6.71 1.29 19.10
N ALA A 378 -6.64 2.56 18.67
CA ALA A 378 -5.83 2.96 17.52
C ALA A 378 -4.34 2.66 17.74
N LEU A 379 -3.80 2.99 18.92
CA LEU A 379 -2.42 2.65 19.29
C LEU A 379 -2.20 1.13 19.33
N ALA A 380 -3.15 0.36 19.86
CA ALA A 380 -3.06 -1.10 19.92
C ALA A 380 -3.10 -1.72 18.52
N ALA A 381 -3.95 -1.21 17.62
CA ALA A 381 -4.04 -1.62 16.23
C ALA A 381 -2.75 -1.29 15.44
N ALA A 382 -2.18 -0.10 15.67
CA ALA A 382 -0.85 0.27 15.16
C ALA A 382 0.29 -0.53 15.83
N GLY A 383 -0.03 -1.27 16.90
CA GLY A 383 0.89 -2.16 17.59
C GLY A 383 1.94 -1.46 18.44
N ILE A 384 1.60 -0.27 18.94
CA ILE A 384 2.34 0.45 19.96
C ILE A 384 2.36 -0.38 21.25
N LYS A 385 3.51 -0.43 21.90
CA LYS A 385 3.71 -1.29 23.08
C LYS A 385 3.44 -0.57 24.38
N TYR A 386 3.81 0.71 24.45
CA TYR A 386 3.76 1.50 25.66
C TYR A 386 3.06 2.83 25.40
N ALA A 387 2.12 3.20 26.26
CA ALA A 387 1.46 4.50 26.18
C ALA A 387 1.53 5.23 27.53
N VAL A 388 1.84 6.51 27.49
CA VAL A 388 1.74 7.40 28.64
C VAL A 388 0.45 8.20 28.50
N VAL A 389 -0.37 8.25 29.55
CA VAL A 389 -1.59 9.07 29.58
C VAL A 389 -1.44 10.07 30.71
N ASN A 390 -1.44 11.38 30.40
CA ASN A 390 -1.43 12.39 31.45
C ASN A 390 -2.84 12.66 31.98
N LYS A 391 -2.96 13.02 33.26
CA LYS A 391 -4.25 13.24 33.93
C LYS A 391 -4.20 14.50 34.81
N HIS A 392 -5.32 15.21 34.95
CA HIS A 392 -5.44 16.36 35.85
C HIS A 392 -6.87 16.49 36.40
N HIS A 393 -7.83 16.87 35.56
CA HIS A 393 -9.21 17.04 35.98
C HIS A 393 -9.86 15.66 36.17
N TYR A 394 -10.51 15.42 37.31
CA TYR A 394 -11.09 14.11 37.66
C TYR A 394 -10.09 12.94 37.47
N ALA A 395 -8.85 13.13 37.92
CA ALA A 395 -7.75 12.18 37.73
C ALA A 395 -8.09 10.75 38.18
N GLU A 396 -8.80 10.59 39.29
CA GLU A 396 -9.24 9.29 39.82
C GLU A 396 -10.14 8.51 38.84
N GLN A 397 -10.94 9.18 38.02
CA GLN A 397 -11.78 8.51 37.00
C GLN A 397 -10.91 7.94 35.86
N ILE A 398 -9.79 8.61 35.54
CA ILE A 398 -8.82 8.09 34.57
C ILE A 398 -8.10 6.87 35.15
N ASP A 399 -7.74 6.90 36.44
CA ASP A 399 -7.15 5.75 37.14
C ASP A 399 -8.08 4.53 37.06
N GLN A 400 -9.35 4.72 37.40
CA GLN A 400 -10.36 3.67 37.35
C GLN A 400 -10.54 3.13 35.93
N PHE A 401 -10.69 4.00 34.94
CA PHE A 401 -10.86 3.59 33.54
C PHE A 401 -9.68 2.73 33.04
N ILE A 402 -8.44 3.08 33.40
CA ILE A 402 -7.25 2.30 33.03
C ILE A 402 -7.19 0.97 33.78
N ALA A 403 -7.55 0.94 35.07
CA ALA A 403 -7.55 -0.27 35.89
C ALA A 403 -8.60 -1.30 35.42
N GLU A 404 -9.77 -0.85 34.96
CA GLU A 404 -10.86 -1.70 34.49
C GLU A 404 -10.70 -2.15 33.03
N ARG A 405 -9.67 -1.65 32.33
CA ARG A 405 -9.47 -1.93 30.90
C ARG A 405 -9.11 -3.40 30.65
N LYS A 406 -9.89 -4.07 29.79
CA LYS A 406 -9.69 -5.49 29.45
C LYS A 406 -8.56 -5.73 28.45
N ASP A 407 -8.44 -4.88 27.41
CA ASP A 407 -7.30 -4.96 26.49
C ASP A 407 -6.09 -4.30 27.15
N TRP A 408 -5.11 -5.10 27.56
CA TRP A 408 -3.90 -4.61 28.21
C TRP A 408 -2.96 -3.85 27.26
N ARG A 409 -3.23 -3.84 25.95
CA ARG A 409 -2.42 -3.16 24.93
C ARG A 409 -2.95 -1.75 24.64
N PRO A 410 -2.08 -0.77 24.38
CA PRO A 410 -0.67 -0.74 24.82
C PRO A 410 -0.60 -0.78 26.36
N LYS A 411 0.54 -1.20 26.93
CA LYS A 411 0.76 -1.08 28.38
C LYS A 411 0.74 0.40 28.76
N VAL A 412 -0.19 0.80 29.63
CA VAL A 412 -0.36 2.20 30.02
C VAL A 412 0.37 2.54 31.31
N THR A 413 1.06 3.68 31.31
CA THR A 413 1.59 4.36 32.49
C THR A 413 0.94 5.74 32.62
N LEU A 414 0.58 6.15 33.84
CA LEU A 414 -0.06 7.44 34.08
C LEU A 414 0.97 8.51 34.47
N SER A 415 0.84 9.70 33.89
CA SER A 415 1.60 10.90 34.27
C SER A 415 0.67 11.88 34.99
N ASP A 416 0.83 12.01 36.30
CA ASP A 416 -0.10 12.79 37.13
C ASP A 416 0.22 14.29 37.10
N GLU A 417 -0.72 15.14 36.69
CA GLU A 417 -0.62 16.61 36.71
C GLU A 417 -1.62 17.24 37.70
N SER A 418 -2.19 16.49 38.64
CA SER A 418 -3.24 16.98 39.55
C SER A 418 -2.83 18.20 40.39
N ASP A 419 -1.53 18.33 40.72
CA ASP A 419 -1.01 19.47 41.48
C ASP A 419 -0.88 20.75 40.64
N GLU A 420 -0.66 20.63 39.32
CA GLU A 420 -0.40 21.77 38.43
C GLU A 420 -0.56 21.35 36.96
N LEU A 421 -1.42 22.06 36.22
CA LEU A 421 -1.62 21.84 34.79
C LEU A 421 -0.44 22.42 33.98
N LEU A 422 0.29 21.57 33.26
CA LEU A 422 1.56 21.95 32.63
C LEU A 422 1.45 22.41 31.16
N ASP A 423 0.23 22.45 30.62
CA ASP A 423 -0.05 22.58 29.18
C ASP A 423 0.58 21.41 28.38
N SER A 424 0.27 21.31 27.09
CA SER A 424 0.69 20.27 26.17
C SER A 424 2.21 20.03 26.15
N GLY A 425 3.02 21.08 26.12
CA GLY A 425 4.48 20.97 26.06
C GLY A 425 5.09 20.57 27.40
N GLY A 426 4.64 21.20 28.49
CA GLY A 426 5.09 20.86 29.84
C GLY A 426 4.71 19.44 30.25
N GLY A 427 3.50 18.99 29.89
CA GLY A 427 3.04 17.63 30.15
C GLY A 427 3.90 16.57 29.45
N VAL A 428 4.25 16.78 28.18
CA VAL A 428 5.15 15.87 27.45
C VAL A 428 6.55 15.89 28.04
N LYS A 429 7.09 17.08 28.36
CA LYS A 429 8.40 17.23 29.01
C LYS A 429 8.49 16.43 30.31
N LYS A 430 7.43 16.47 31.14
CA LYS A 430 7.33 15.67 32.37
C LYS A 430 7.31 14.17 32.09
N ALA A 431 6.68 13.74 31.00
CA ALA A 431 6.55 12.35 30.61
C ALA A 431 7.77 11.75 29.89
N LEU A 432 8.76 12.55 29.47
CA LEU A 432 9.94 12.06 28.73
C LEU A 432 10.63 10.84 29.37
N PRO A 433 10.87 10.77 30.69
CA PRO A 433 11.48 9.58 31.32
C PRO A 433 10.67 8.28 31.13
N LEU A 434 9.36 8.39 30.86
CA LEU A 434 8.46 7.26 30.63
C LEU A 434 8.35 6.89 29.13
N LEU A 435 8.73 7.81 28.23
CA LEU A 435 8.66 7.65 26.77
C LEU A 435 9.97 7.12 26.17
N GLY A 436 11.07 7.23 26.92
CA GLY A 436 12.39 6.78 26.51
C GLY A 436 13.09 7.74 25.53
N ASN A 437 14.17 7.25 24.90
CA ASN A 437 15.09 8.08 24.11
C ASN A 437 14.91 7.92 22.59
N LYS A 438 13.81 7.30 22.14
CA LYS A 438 13.48 7.14 20.71
C LYS A 438 12.32 8.07 20.35
N PRO A 439 12.12 8.39 19.05
CA PRO A 439 10.92 9.09 18.62
C PRO A 439 9.66 8.38 19.12
N PHE A 440 8.65 9.16 19.52
CA PHE A 440 7.39 8.68 20.10
C PHE A 440 6.19 9.40 19.49
N PHE A 441 5.03 8.74 19.52
CA PHE A 441 3.78 9.36 19.10
C PHE A 441 3.23 10.31 20.16
N ILE A 442 2.57 11.40 19.74
CA ILE A 442 1.71 12.22 20.60
C ILE A 442 0.34 12.31 19.96
N LEU A 443 -0.69 12.00 20.73
CA LEU A 443 -2.09 12.06 20.34
C LEU A 443 -2.83 13.05 21.25
N ASN A 444 -3.61 13.94 20.67
CA ASN A 444 -4.64 14.66 21.40
C ASN A 444 -5.81 13.74 21.72
N SER A 445 -6.37 13.84 22.93
CA SER A 445 -7.50 13.00 23.36
C SER A 445 -8.85 13.36 22.74
N ASP A 446 -8.90 14.36 21.87
CA ASP A 446 -10.16 14.90 21.33
C ASP A 446 -10.36 14.71 19.83
N MET A 447 -9.50 13.93 19.19
CA MET A 447 -9.57 13.63 17.77
C MET A 447 -10.05 12.20 17.54
N LEU A 448 -10.96 12.06 16.57
CA LEU A 448 -11.34 10.78 16.00
C LEU A 448 -11.04 10.80 14.51
N TRP A 449 -10.57 9.69 13.96
CA TRP A 449 -10.34 9.55 12.53
C TRP A 449 -10.73 8.14 12.08
N THR A 450 -11.09 8.03 10.82
CA THR A 450 -11.19 6.76 10.12
C THR A 450 -10.06 6.65 9.12
N SER A 451 -9.84 5.44 8.63
CA SER A 451 -8.78 5.15 7.65
C SER A 451 -9.42 4.42 6.48
N HIS A 452 -9.10 4.82 5.25
CA HIS A 452 -9.57 4.09 4.07
C HIS A 452 -8.73 2.85 3.80
N HIS A 453 -7.43 3.02 3.56
CA HIS A 453 -6.55 1.93 3.11
C HIS A 453 -5.52 1.53 4.15
N GLN A 454 -4.92 2.48 4.86
CA GLN A 454 -3.93 2.24 5.89
C GLN A 454 -4.16 3.18 7.07
N ASP A 455 -3.97 2.66 8.29
CA ASP A 455 -4.09 3.45 9.51
C ASP A 455 -3.12 4.66 9.52
N ALA A 456 -3.61 5.80 10.00
CA ALA A 456 -2.86 7.05 10.02
C ALA A 456 -1.55 6.97 10.84
N LEU A 457 -1.54 6.22 11.95
CA LEU A 457 -0.32 6.05 12.76
C LEU A 457 0.71 5.23 11.99
N LEU A 458 0.28 4.18 11.29
CA LEU A 458 1.17 3.36 10.49
C LEU A 458 1.74 4.14 9.30
N ARG A 459 0.94 5.01 8.66
CA ARG A 459 1.40 5.93 7.62
C ARG A 459 2.43 6.94 8.14
N LEU A 460 2.18 7.55 9.31
CA LEU A 460 3.16 8.44 9.97
C LEU A 460 4.45 7.70 10.31
N ALA A 461 4.35 6.51 10.93
CA ALA A 461 5.49 5.67 11.28
C ALA A 461 6.33 5.31 10.05
N THR A 462 5.65 5.04 8.94
CA THR A 462 6.23 4.71 7.65
C THR A 462 6.88 5.94 7.00
N ALA A 463 6.28 7.13 7.13
CA ALA A 463 6.80 8.37 6.56
C ALA A 463 7.90 9.05 7.40
N TRP A 464 8.11 8.63 8.64
CA TRP A 464 9.14 9.20 9.53
C TRP A 464 10.57 8.97 9.01
N CYS A 465 11.37 10.03 9.01
CA CYS A 465 12.79 10.01 8.64
C CYS A 465 13.68 10.58 9.75
N ASP A 466 14.95 10.15 9.78
CA ASP A 466 15.85 10.53 10.87
C ASP A 466 16.24 12.03 10.85
N ASP A 467 16.09 12.72 9.72
CA ASP A 467 16.30 14.15 9.56
C ASP A 467 15.11 15.01 10.04
N MET A 468 13.99 14.39 10.42
CA MET A 468 12.84 15.06 11.01
C MET A 468 13.04 15.25 12.52
N ASP A 469 12.56 16.38 13.03
CA ASP A 469 12.33 16.59 14.46
C ASP A 469 10.89 16.22 14.82
N ILE A 470 9.95 16.54 13.91
CA ILE A 470 8.52 16.34 14.10
C ILE A 470 7.86 16.03 12.76
N LEU A 471 6.99 15.03 12.74
CA LEU A 471 6.11 14.69 11.61
C LEU A 471 4.65 14.71 12.08
N MET A 472 3.83 15.55 11.48
CA MET A 472 2.43 15.76 11.87
C MET A 472 1.45 15.14 10.89
N LEU A 473 0.36 14.57 11.39
CA LEU A 473 -0.81 14.33 10.56
C LEU A 473 -1.48 15.67 10.25
N LEU A 474 -1.77 15.92 8.97
CA LEU A 474 -2.39 17.15 8.50
C LEU A 474 -3.75 16.87 7.87
N ILE A 475 -4.72 17.74 8.17
CA ILE A 475 -6.07 17.64 7.62
C ILE A 475 -6.25 18.75 6.60
N ARG A 476 -6.68 18.42 5.38
CA ARG A 476 -7.00 19.45 4.39
C ARG A 476 -8.17 20.27 4.92
N ARG A 477 -8.10 21.59 4.78
CA ARG A 477 -9.09 22.51 5.35
C ARG A 477 -10.53 22.17 4.93
N HIS A 478 -10.75 21.71 3.71
CA HIS A 478 -12.07 21.36 3.20
C HIS A 478 -12.59 19.99 3.67
N GLU A 479 -11.76 19.19 4.35
CA GLU A 479 -12.09 17.86 4.88
C GLU A 479 -12.21 17.87 6.42
N ALA A 480 -12.02 19.03 7.06
CA ALA A 480 -11.97 19.16 8.51
C ALA A 480 -13.37 19.30 9.14
N TYR A 481 -14.08 18.19 9.35
CA TYR A 481 -15.41 18.19 9.95
C TYR A 481 -15.40 18.68 11.41
N GLY A 482 -16.25 19.66 11.73
CA GLY A 482 -16.37 20.23 13.07
C GLY A 482 -15.26 21.22 13.45
N HIS A 483 -14.49 21.70 12.47
CA HIS A 483 -13.43 22.68 12.68
C HIS A 483 -13.40 23.76 11.58
N ASP A 484 -13.99 24.92 11.88
CA ASP A 484 -13.93 26.09 11.00
C ASP A 484 -12.78 27.01 11.41
N GLY A 485 -11.90 27.32 10.46
CA GLY A 485 -10.75 28.19 10.71
C GLY A 485 -9.90 28.48 9.47
N PRO A 486 -8.92 29.37 9.59
CA PRO A 486 -8.07 29.77 8.47
C PRO A 486 -6.96 28.76 8.13
N GLY A 487 -6.85 27.63 8.83
CA GLY A 487 -5.71 26.71 8.70
C GLY A 487 -4.51 27.09 9.59
N ASP A 488 -3.61 26.13 9.82
CA ASP A 488 -2.40 26.28 10.63
C ASP A 488 -1.11 26.39 9.77
N PHE A 489 -1.00 25.59 8.71
CA PHE A 489 0.25 25.38 7.96
C PHE A 489 0.10 25.47 6.44
N HIS A 490 1.19 25.90 5.79
CA HIS A 490 1.50 25.58 4.40
C HIS A 490 2.49 24.41 4.35
N MET A 491 2.43 23.63 3.27
CA MET A 491 3.30 22.47 3.08
C MET A 491 4.02 22.53 1.74
N ALA A 492 5.34 22.40 1.76
CA ALA A 492 6.16 22.28 0.56
C ALA A 492 6.05 20.89 -0.08
N ARG A 493 6.57 20.73 -1.31
CA ARG A 493 6.51 19.45 -2.06
C ARG A 493 7.25 18.30 -1.35
N ASP A 494 8.26 18.61 -0.55
CA ASP A 494 9.03 17.64 0.23
C ASP A 494 8.41 17.35 1.62
N GLY A 495 7.23 17.93 1.90
CA GLY A 495 6.49 17.74 3.15
C GLY A 495 6.88 18.71 4.27
N ARG A 496 7.85 19.61 4.08
CA ARG A 496 8.22 20.60 5.11
C ARG A 496 7.08 21.59 5.36
N LEU A 497 6.88 21.93 6.63
CA LEU A 497 5.81 22.83 7.06
C LEU A 497 6.34 24.21 7.45
N THR A 498 5.60 25.23 7.02
CA THR A 498 5.69 26.59 7.52
C THR A 498 4.36 26.99 8.14
N PHE A 499 4.42 27.77 9.22
CA PHE A 499 3.21 28.33 9.82
C PHE A 499 2.58 29.33 8.84
N ARG A 500 1.24 29.40 8.84
CA ARG A 500 0.46 30.40 8.08
C ARG A 500 0.93 31.84 8.34
N GLY A 501 1.32 32.14 9.59
CA GLY A 501 1.67 33.51 9.98
C GLY A 501 0.48 34.46 9.78
N ASP A 502 0.71 35.54 9.02
CA ASP A 502 -0.28 36.56 8.71
C ASP A 502 -1.10 36.26 7.44
N ASP A 503 -0.81 35.16 6.73
CA ASP A 503 -1.59 34.78 5.56
C ASP A 503 -3.07 34.57 5.94
N PRO A 504 -4.01 35.03 5.11
CA PRO A 504 -5.43 34.99 5.45
C PRO A 504 -5.91 33.55 5.61
N ASN A 505 -5.41 32.62 4.80
CA ASN A 505 -5.73 31.20 4.85
C ASN A 505 -4.51 30.33 4.54
N SER A 506 -4.50 29.10 5.08
CA SER A 506 -3.61 28.01 4.68
C SER A 506 -4.41 26.74 4.38
N ASP A 507 -3.73 25.75 3.79
CA ASP A 507 -4.40 24.55 3.25
C ASP A 507 -4.64 23.45 4.29
N TYR A 508 -3.93 23.50 5.43
CA TYR A 508 -3.85 22.39 6.37
C TYR A 508 -4.02 22.79 7.83
N PHE A 509 -4.79 21.99 8.57
CA PHE A 509 -4.84 21.98 10.03
C PHE A 509 -3.93 20.90 10.63
N TYR A 510 -3.48 21.12 11.86
CA TYR A 510 -2.91 20.04 12.66
C TYR A 510 -3.98 19.01 13.04
N GLY A 511 -3.79 17.76 12.63
CA GLY A 511 -4.74 16.66 12.87
C GLY A 511 -4.71 16.06 14.27
N GLY A 512 -3.92 16.61 15.20
CA GLY A 512 -3.85 16.14 16.59
C GLY A 512 -3.03 14.88 16.82
N VAL A 513 -2.31 14.40 15.80
CA VAL A 513 -1.42 13.23 15.88
C VAL A 513 -0.06 13.60 15.29
N LEU A 514 1.02 13.27 15.98
CA LEU A 514 2.39 13.48 15.47
C LEU A 514 3.38 12.43 15.98
N ILE A 515 4.53 12.33 15.33
CA ILE A 515 5.75 11.70 15.86
C ILE A 515 6.74 12.81 16.19
N MET A 516 7.41 12.73 17.33
CA MET A 516 8.39 13.73 17.78
C MET A 516 9.63 13.08 18.37
N ARG A 517 10.78 13.75 18.18
CA ARG A 517 12.04 13.46 18.86
C ARG A 517 12.09 13.97 20.30
N PRO A 518 12.56 13.18 21.28
CA PRO A 518 12.74 13.67 22.65
C PRO A 518 13.71 14.85 22.74
N GLU A 519 14.71 14.93 21.85
CA GLU A 519 15.71 16.01 21.82
C GLU A 519 15.09 17.39 21.48
N CYS A 520 13.85 17.43 20.99
CA CYS A 520 13.14 18.69 20.76
C CYS A 520 12.87 19.50 22.04
N PHE A 521 13.01 18.87 23.21
CA PHE A 521 12.82 19.49 24.52
C PHE A 521 14.13 20.00 25.13
N ASP A 522 15.29 19.72 24.51
CA ASP A 522 16.59 20.11 25.04
C ASP A 522 16.70 21.64 25.13
N GLY A 523 17.18 22.13 26.28
CA GLY A 523 17.34 23.55 26.55
C GLY A 523 16.04 24.34 26.80
N ILE A 524 14.87 23.68 26.84
CA ILE A 524 13.64 24.35 27.27
C ILE A 524 13.65 24.44 28.81
N GLU A 525 13.73 25.65 29.36
CA GLU A 525 13.68 25.88 30.81
C GLU A 525 12.25 25.93 31.35
N ASP A 526 11.31 26.44 30.54
CA ASP A 526 9.90 26.58 30.92
C ASP A 526 9.30 25.27 31.44
N ARG A 527 8.53 25.38 32.52
CA ARG A 527 7.78 24.27 33.12
C ARG A 527 6.37 24.15 32.53
N ILE A 528 5.68 25.28 32.32
CA ILE A 528 4.34 25.35 31.72
C ILE A 528 4.47 26.00 30.35
N PHE A 529 4.22 25.26 29.28
CA PHE A 529 4.28 25.79 27.91
C PHE A 529 3.57 24.89 26.91
N SER A 530 3.18 25.46 25.77
CA SER A 530 2.53 24.73 24.67
C SER A 530 3.54 24.04 23.74
N LEU A 531 3.18 22.87 23.22
CA LEU A 531 3.91 22.21 22.12
C LEU A 531 4.10 23.12 20.90
N ARG A 532 3.21 24.10 20.69
CA ARG A 532 3.37 25.10 19.60
C ARG A 532 4.70 25.85 19.67
N LYS A 533 5.33 25.99 20.84
CA LYS A 533 6.68 26.56 20.97
C LYS A 533 7.72 25.67 20.28
N ILE A 534 7.67 24.37 20.53
CA ILE A 534 8.57 23.38 19.93
C ILE A 534 8.34 23.27 18.42
N PHE A 535 7.08 23.31 17.98
CA PHE A 535 6.74 23.28 16.56
C PHE A 535 7.39 24.45 15.81
N ARG A 536 7.35 25.66 16.38
CA ARG A 536 8.01 26.84 15.80
C ARG A 536 9.53 26.68 15.72
N ASN A 537 10.16 26.13 16.78
CA ASN A 537 11.60 25.88 16.78
C ASN A 537 12.01 24.86 15.71
N SER A 538 11.23 23.80 15.53
CA SER A 538 11.45 22.78 14.51
C SER A 538 11.25 23.33 13.09
N ALA A 539 10.19 24.13 12.87
CA ALA A 539 9.92 24.79 11.60
C ALA A 539 11.05 25.75 11.21
N ALA A 540 11.57 26.54 12.16
CA ALA A 540 12.68 27.46 11.93
C ALA A 540 13.99 26.74 11.50
N LYS A 541 14.18 25.48 11.92
CA LYS A 541 15.28 24.61 11.49
C LYS A 541 14.98 23.87 10.18
N GLY A 542 13.77 24.02 9.63
CA GLY A 542 13.28 23.24 8.49
C GLY A 542 13.09 21.74 8.81
N ARG A 543 12.87 21.38 10.07
CA ARG A 543 12.77 19.98 10.52
C ARG A 543 11.35 19.58 10.96
N LEU A 544 10.37 20.45 10.68
CA LEU A 544 8.94 20.21 10.87
C LEU A 544 8.31 19.73 9.56
N TYR A 545 7.71 18.55 9.57
CA TYR A 545 7.11 17.92 8.41
C TYR A 545 5.64 17.56 8.64
N GLY A 546 4.89 17.44 7.56
CA GLY A 546 3.50 17.04 7.56
C GLY A 546 3.20 15.88 6.60
N LEU A 547 2.18 15.11 6.95
CA LEU A 547 1.61 14.06 6.13
C LEU A 547 0.09 14.27 6.04
N PRO A 548 -0.48 14.53 4.85
CA PRO A 548 -1.92 14.64 4.68
C PRO A 548 -2.64 13.32 5.05
N HIS A 549 -3.67 13.45 5.88
CA HIS A 549 -4.62 12.38 6.17
C HIS A 549 -5.42 12.04 4.92
N GLU A 550 -5.82 10.77 4.81
CA GLU A 550 -6.57 10.27 3.64
C GLU A 550 -8.00 9.87 3.99
N GLY A 551 -8.36 9.75 5.28
CA GLY A 551 -9.71 9.35 5.73
C GLY A 551 -10.53 10.46 6.35
N SER A 552 -11.68 10.10 6.92
CA SER A 552 -12.49 11.05 7.69
C SER A 552 -11.76 11.47 8.96
N TRP A 553 -11.92 12.73 9.34
CA TRP A 553 -11.36 13.30 10.56
C TRP A 553 -12.40 14.16 11.27
N TYR A 554 -12.51 13.98 12.59
CA TYR A 554 -13.52 14.62 13.42
C TYR A 554 -12.87 15.25 14.64
N HIS A 555 -13.08 16.57 14.79
CA HIS A 555 -12.64 17.32 15.97
C HIS A 555 -13.74 17.35 17.03
N VAL A 556 -13.60 16.57 18.10
CA VAL A 556 -14.58 16.46 19.19
C VAL A 556 -14.31 17.52 20.26
N GLY A 557 -14.66 18.77 19.94
CA GLY A 557 -14.33 19.96 20.71
C GLY A 557 -15.46 20.57 21.54
N THR A 558 -16.71 20.30 21.17
CA THR A 558 -17.95 20.84 21.79
C THR A 558 -19.07 19.78 21.90
N PRO A 559 -20.11 20.00 22.73
CA PRO A 559 -21.26 19.08 22.80
C PRO A 559 -21.98 18.87 21.45
N GLU A 560 -21.98 19.87 20.58
CA GLU A 560 -22.55 19.77 19.24
C GLU A 560 -21.72 18.84 18.35
N SER A 561 -20.39 18.94 18.40
CA SER A 561 -19.50 18.05 17.65
C SER A 561 -19.65 16.58 18.04
N VAL A 562 -19.96 16.28 19.32
CA VAL A 562 -20.25 14.91 19.79
C VAL A 562 -21.42 14.32 19.01
N LYS A 563 -22.55 15.03 18.95
CA LYS A 563 -23.76 14.56 18.26
C LYS A 563 -23.53 14.41 16.76
N GLN A 564 -22.79 15.34 16.15
CA GLN A 564 -22.45 15.28 14.73
C GLN A 564 -21.59 14.06 14.42
N THR A 565 -20.53 13.82 15.20
CA THR A 565 -19.67 12.66 15.01
C THR A 565 -20.44 11.34 15.18
N GLU A 566 -21.33 11.24 16.17
CA GLU A 566 -22.16 10.03 16.35
C GLU A 566 -23.11 9.76 15.17
N GLN A 567 -23.63 10.80 14.52
CA GLN A 567 -24.48 10.65 13.33
C GLN A 567 -23.66 10.18 12.14
N LEU A 568 -22.48 10.75 11.94
CA LEU A 568 -21.58 10.40 10.84
C LEU A 568 -21.08 8.96 10.96
N LEU A 569 -20.69 8.54 12.16
CA LEU A 569 -20.27 7.15 12.44
C LEU A 569 -21.38 6.09 12.31
N LYS A 570 -22.66 6.49 12.26
CA LYS A 570 -23.79 5.57 12.01
C LYS A 570 -24.15 5.46 10.53
N GLY A 571 -23.66 6.39 9.70
CA GLY A 571 -23.91 6.44 8.26
C GLY A 571 -22.77 5.87 7.41
N GLU A 572 -21.57 5.73 7.98
CA GLU A 572 -20.47 4.89 7.48
C GLU A 572 -20.72 3.42 7.85
#